data_AF-A0A9D0C788-F1
#
_entry.id   AF-A0A9D0C788-F1
#
_cell.length_a   1.000
_cell.length_b   1.000
_cell.length_c   1.000
_cell.angle_alpha   90.00
_cell.angle_beta   90.00
_cell.angle_gamma   90.00
#
_symmetry.space_group_name_H-M   'P 1'
#
loop_
_entity.id
_entity.type
_entity.pdbx_description
1 polymer ?
#
loop_
_entity_poly.entity_id
_entity_poly.type
_entity_poly.pdbx_seq_one_letter_code
_entity_poly.pdbx_strand_id
1 'polypeptide(L)'
;MYQLTWITDQLAVGYAPMSYAELDSIREQGITAIVNLCGEYCDLHEIEEKSGFEVYFLPIPDECAPDMESMEKALEWLDEAIYLNKKVLVHCRHGHGRTGTFVSAYLLRRGLGLKLAEKTLKGTRAGPTNYSQWKLLRRYGKKEGRLTLAEPRIVNRPTVDLSPWTEEYTSLVREVDHRLRRAGIRPECGRGRDDCCREFFELRLIESICLSQAMNRRLTRSQRHEAI
;
A
#
# COMPACT_ATOMS: atom_id res chain seq x y z
N MET A 1 -16.70 6.73 11.89
CA MET A 1 -15.98 6.73 10.61
C MET A 1 -14.52 7.02 10.92
N TYR A 2 -13.60 6.15 10.47
CA TYR A 2 -12.18 6.28 10.77
C TYR A 2 -11.56 7.42 9.94
N GLN A 3 -10.75 8.29 10.58
CA GLN A 3 -10.19 9.47 9.92
C GLN A 3 -8.78 9.19 9.36
N LEU A 4 -8.69 9.00 8.04
CA LEU A 4 -7.41 8.92 7.33
C LEU A 4 -6.82 10.32 7.08
N THR A 5 -5.50 10.44 7.22
CA THR A 5 -4.75 11.61 6.74
C THR A 5 -3.92 11.19 5.53
N TRP A 6 -4.33 11.60 4.33
CA TRP A 6 -3.63 11.28 3.09
C TRP A 6 -2.38 12.13 2.92
N ILE A 7 -1.23 11.48 2.69
CA ILE A 7 0.04 12.11 2.30
C ILE A 7 0.15 12.15 0.77
N THR A 8 -0.36 11.12 0.12
CA THR A 8 -0.43 10.94 -1.34
C THR A 8 -1.71 10.20 -1.69
N ASP A 9 -2.01 9.98 -2.97
CA ASP A 9 -3.18 9.20 -3.38
C ASP A 9 -3.12 7.71 -2.95
N GLN A 10 -1.92 7.20 -2.65
CA GLN A 10 -1.66 5.80 -2.26
C GLN A 10 -1.15 5.64 -0.83
N LEU A 11 -0.82 6.72 -0.11
CA LEU A 11 -0.21 6.66 1.21
C LEU A 11 -1.01 7.51 2.20
N ALA A 12 -1.58 6.87 3.21
CA ALA A 12 -2.27 7.50 4.32
C ALA A 12 -1.57 7.19 5.65
N VAL A 13 -1.77 8.08 6.63
CA VAL A 13 -1.35 7.90 8.02
C VAL A 13 -2.53 7.97 8.96
N GLY A 14 -2.46 7.25 10.08
CA GLY A 14 -3.52 7.21 11.07
C GLY A 14 -3.11 6.55 12.40
N TYR A 15 -4.09 6.40 13.29
CA TYR A 15 -3.97 5.72 14.58
C TYR A 15 -4.29 4.23 14.47
N ALA A 16 -3.99 3.41 15.48
CA ALA A 16 -4.29 1.99 15.43
C ALA A 16 -5.80 1.75 15.39
N PRO A 17 -6.35 1.00 14.41
CA PRO A 17 -7.77 0.66 14.41
C PRO A 17 -8.08 -0.23 15.62
N MET A 18 -9.04 0.21 16.45
CA MET A 18 -9.40 -0.45 17.71
C MET A 18 -10.74 -1.19 17.63
N SER A 19 -11.37 -1.25 16.46
CA SER A 19 -12.63 -1.96 16.24
C SER A 19 -12.80 -2.46 14.80
N TYR A 20 -13.61 -3.50 14.61
CA TYR A 20 -13.98 -3.99 13.28
C TYR A 20 -14.69 -2.92 12.43
N ALA A 21 -15.50 -2.06 13.03
CA ALA A 21 -16.15 -0.96 12.33
C ALA A 21 -15.14 0.06 11.76
N GLU A 22 -14.01 0.27 12.45
CA GLU A 22 -12.92 1.09 11.91
C GLU A 22 -12.18 0.39 10.78
N LEU A 23 -11.92 -0.91 10.89
CA LEU A 23 -11.34 -1.72 9.82
C LEU A 23 -12.23 -1.71 8.56
N ASP A 24 -13.54 -1.86 8.73
CA ASP A 24 -14.51 -1.74 7.64
C ASP A 24 -14.46 -0.34 7.00
N SER A 25 -14.46 0.71 7.83
CA SER A 25 -14.35 2.10 7.36
C SER A 25 -13.03 2.37 6.62
N ILE A 26 -11.92 1.75 7.02
CA ILE A 26 -10.62 1.85 6.33
C ILE A 26 -10.69 1.17 4.96
N ARG A 27 -11.31 -0.01 4.88
CA ARG A 27 -11.49 -0.77 3.64
C ARG A 27 -12.42 -0.06 2.66
N GLU A 28 -13.51 0.52 3.15
CA GLU A 28 -14.44 1.34 2.34
C GLU A 28 -13.76 2.56 1.72
N GLN A 29 -12.76 3.13 2.40
CA GLN A 29 -11.93 4.21 1.86
C GLN A 29 -10.88 3.74 0.83
N GLY A 30 -10.84 2.43 0.56
CA GLY A 30 -10.03 1.81 -0.50
C GLY A 30 -8.62 1.42 -0.08
N ILE A 31 -8.30 1.45 1.22
CA ILE A 31 -7.05 0.89 1.75
C ILE A 31 -7.07 -0.64 1.56
N THR A 32 -5.99 -1.18 1.03
CA THR A 32 -5.83 -2.63 0.81
C THR A 32 -4.62 -3.20 1.55
N ALA A 33 -3.75 -2.34 2.07
CA ALA A 33 -2.51 -2.71 2.72
C ALA A 33 -2.24 -1.84 3.95
N ILE A 34 -1.63 -2.41 4.99
CA ILE A 34 -1.36 -1.75 6.26
C ILE A 34 0.11 -1.98 6.66
N VAL A 35 0.79 -0.91 7.07
CA VAL A 35 2.06 -1.00 7.81
C VAL A 35 1.76 -0.74 9.28
N ASN A 36 1.89 -1.79 10.09
CA ASN A 36 1.63 -1.73 11.52
C ASN A 36 2.95 -1.57 12.27
N LEU A 37 3.11 -0.42 12.94
CA LEU A 37 4.33 -0.06 13.68
C LEU A 37 4.22 -0.34 15.21
N CYS A 38 3.11 -0.92 15.67
CA CYS A 38 2.80 -1.08 17.09
C CYS A 38 3.46 -2.33 17.69
N GLY A 39 4.60 -2.18 18.38
CA GLY A 39 5.18 -3.29 19.14
C GLY A 39 4.35 -3.72 20.36
N GLU A 40 3.48 -2.84 20.87
CA GLU A 40 2.66 -3.07 22.07
C GLU A 40 1.35 -3.83 21.81
N TYR A 41 0.92 -3.93 20.55
CA TYR A 41 -0.31 -4.61 20.15
C TYR A 41 0.02 -5.84 19.32
N CYS A 42 0.48 -6.89 20.00
CA CYS A 42 0.98 -8.10 19.35
C CYS A 42 -0.07 -8.77 18.44
N ASP A 43 -1.36 -8.71 18.78
CA ASP A 43 -2.40 -9.43 18.03
C ASP A 43 -3.06 -8.59 16.93
N LEU A 44 -2.79 -7.27 16.89
CA LEU A 44 -3.49 -6.35 15.99
C LEU A 44 -3.22 -6.67 14.52
N HIS A 45 -1.97 -7.01 14.18
CA HIS A 45 -1.60 -7.36 12.81
C HIS A 45 -2.39 -8.57 12.30
N GLU A 46 -2.62 -9.59 13.12
CA GLU A 46 -3.43 -10.75 12.72
C GLU A 46 -4.90 -10.38 12.52
N ILE A 47 -5.45 -9.48 13.34
CA ILE A 47 -6.84 -9.02 13.21
C ILE A 47 -7.00 -8.23 11.90
N GLU A 48 -6.02 -7.39 11.56
CA GLU A 48 -5.94 -6.66 10.30
C GLU A 48 -5.87 -7.63 9.10
N GLU A 49 -5.02 -8.65 9.17
CA GLU A 49 -4.93 -9.70 8.13
C GLU A 49 -6.25 -10.46 7.96
N LYS A 50 -6.86 -10.90 9.07
CA LYS A 50 -8.16 -11.60 9.07
C LYS A 50 -9.30 -10.73 8.53
N SER A 51 -9.15 -9.41 8.58
CA SER A 51 -10.11 -8.45 8.02
C SER A 51 -9.92 -8.20 6.51
N GLY A 52 -8.90 -8.82 5.91
CA GLY A 52 -8.65 -8.82 4.46
C GLY A 52 -7.61 -7.78 4.02
N PHE A 53 -6.81 -7.24 4.93
CA PHE A 53 -5.68 -6.37 4.58
C PHE A 53 -4.40 -7.18 4.36
N GLU A 54 -3.55 -6.71 3.46
CA GLU A 54 -2.16 -7.15 3.44
C GLU A 54 -1.36 -6.36 4.47
N VAL A 55 -0.82 -7.03 5.48
CA VAL A 55 -0.16 -6.36 6.61
C VAL A 55 1.35 -6.57 6.57
N TYR A 56 2.10 -5.49 6.73
CA TYR A 56 3.51 -5.55 7.09
C TYR A 56 3.67 -5.14 8.55
N PHE A 57 4.03 -6.11 9.39
CA PHE A 57 4.24 -5.89 10.80
C PHE A 57 5.71 -5.53 11.09
N LEU A 58 5.94 -4.28 11.51
CA LEU A 58 7.24 -3.80 11.98
C LEU A 58 7.10 -3.39 13.45
N PRO A 59 7.31 -4.30 14.42
CA PRO A 59 7.15 -3.99 15.83
C PRO A 59 8.21 -2.98 16.28
N ILE A 60 7.79 -1.75 16.54
CA ILE A 60 8.64 -0.71 17.12
C ILE A 60 8.15 -0.46 18.55
N PRO A 61 8.98 -0.68 19.59
CA PRO A 61 8.63 -0.31 20.95
C PRO A 61 8.24 1.17 21.04
N ASP A 62 7.35 1.52 21.97
CA ASP A 62 6.91 2.91 22.06
C ASP A 62 8.07 3.86 22.33
N GLU A 63 8.00 5.05 21.73
CA GLU A 63 9.07 6.05 21.75
C GLU A 63 10.45 5.58 21.25
N CYS A 64 10.54 4.43 20.57
CA CYS A 64 11.78 3.99 19.96
C CYS A 64 11.84 4.32 18.46
N ALA A 65 13.00 4.10 17.87
CA ALA A 65 13.21 4.11 16.43
C ALA A 65 13.47 2.66 15.97
N PRO A 66 13.04 2.28 14.77
CA PRO A 66 13.33 0.95 14.23
C PRO A 66 14.83 0.79 13.99
N ASP A 67 15.32 -0.45 13.95
CA ASP A 67 16.64 -0.68 13.39
C ASP A 67 16.64 -0.39 11.87
N MET A 68 17.81 -0.01 11.35
CA MET A 68 17.91 0.43 9.95
C MET A 68 17.59 -0.70 8.96
N GLU A 69 17.91 -1.94 9.27
CA GLU A 69 17.72 -3.06 8.34
C GLU A 69 16.24 -3.44 8.23
N SER A 70 15.53 -3.54 9.35
CA SER A 70 14.08 -3.80 9.37
C SER A 70 13.30 -2.64 8.76
N MET A 71 13.74 -1.40 8.98
CA MET A 71 13.14 -0.24 8.31
C MET A 71 13.32 -0.30 6.80
N GLU A 72 14.49 -0.68 6.29
CA GLU A 72 14.75 -0.84 4.85
C GLU A 72 13.84 -1.91 4.23
N LYS A 73 13.70 -3.07 4.87
CA LYS A 73 12.80 -4.14 4.41
C LYS A 73 11.34 -3.69 4.36
N ALA A 74 10.91 -2.94 5.37
CA ALA A 74 9.57 -2.37 5.43
C ALA A 74 9.33 -1.28 4.37
N LEU A 75 10.34 -0.43 4.11
CA LEU A 75 10.29 0.59 3.05
C LEU A 75 10.29 -0.04 1.66
N GLU A 76 11.04 -1.10 1.45
CA GLU A 76 11.03 -1.89 0.20
C GLU A 76 9.65 -2.49 -0.06
N TRP A 77 9.03 -3.09 0.97
CA TRP A 77 7.66 -3.60 0.87
C TRP A 77 6.66 -2.48 0.56
N LEU A 78 6.81 -1.30 1.19
CA LEU A 78 5.96 -0.14 0.93
C LEU A 78 6.12 0.36 -0.51
N ASP A 79 7.36 0.48 -1.00
CA ASP A 79 7.66 0.88 -2.38
C ASP A 79 6.97 -0.06 -3.38
N GLU A 80 7.04 -1.37 -3.14
CA GLU A 80 6.38 -2.38 -3.96
C GLU A 80 4.86 -2.23 -3.90
N ALA A 81 4.26 -2.12 -2.72
CA ALA A 81 2.81 -1.96 -2.57
C ALA A 81 2.29 -0.72 -3.33
N ILE A 82 2.99 0.42 -3.20
CA ILE A 82 2.65 1.65 -3.92
C ILE A 82 2.86 1.48 -5.42
N TYR A 83 3.94 0.83 -5.85
CA TYR A 83 4.21 0.55 -7.27
C TYR A 83 3.11 -0.30 -7.93
N LEU A 84 2.58 -1.26 -7.18
CA LEU A 84 1.42 -2.09 -7.59
C LEU A 84 0.07 -1.38 -7.43
N ASN A 85 0.10 -0.08 -7.12
CA ASN A 85 -1.06 0.79 -6.97
C ASN A 85 -2.03 0.31 -5.88
N LYS A 86 -1.49 -0.24 -4.78
CA LYS A 86 -2.22 -0.46 -3.54
C LYS A 86 -2.28 0.85 -2.77
N LYS A 87 -3.37 1.06 -2.02
CA LYS A 87 -3.45 2.16 -1.06
C LYS A 87 -3.06 1.63 0.31
N VAL A 88 -2.07 2.27 0.92
CA VAL A 88 -1.40 1.81 2.13
C VAL A 88 -1.69 2.78 3.28
N LEU A 89 -2.10 2.21 4.42
CA LEU A 89 -2.19 2.92 5.69
C LEU A 89 -0.96 2.60 6.53
N VAL A 90 -0.24 3.62 6.97
CA VAL A 90 0.80 3.48 8.00
C VAL A 90 0.26 3.98 9.33
N HIS A 91 0.28 3.15 10.37
CA HIS A 91 -0.14 3.57 11.70
C HIS A 91 0.83 3.11 12.80
N CYS A 92 0.78 3.83 13.91
CA CYS A 92 1.26 3.35 15.20
C CYS A 92 0.08 3.46 16.18
N ARG A 93 0.32 3.59 17.48
CA ARG A 93 -0.78 3.75 18.44
C ARG A 93 -1.62 5.01 18.18
N HIS A 94 -0.96 6.16 18.02
CA HIS A 94 -1.64 7.46 17.88
C HIS A 94 -1.45 8.12 16.50
N GLY A 95 -0.62 7.53 15.62
CA GLY A 95 -0.32 8.13 14.31
C GLY A 95 0.64 9.32 14.33
N HIS A 96 1.51 9.39 15.35
CA HIS A 96 2.43 10.51 15.57
C HIS A 96 3.89 10.12 15.33
N GLY A 97 4.66 9.85 16.40
CA GLY A 97 6.13 9.73 16.34
C GLY A 97 6.66 8.62 15.43
N ARG A 98 6.27 7.36 15.69
CA ARG A 98 6.71 6.20 14.89
C ARG A 98 6.25 6.31 13.43
N THR A 99 4.97 6.64 13.22
CA THR A 99 4.38 6.87 11.89
C THR A 99 5.11 7.97 11.13
N GLY A 100 5.33 9.12 11.76
CA GLY A 100 6.01 10.26 11.14
C GLY A 100 7.46 9.95 10.80
N THR A 101 8.14 9.17 11.64
CA THR A 101 9.51 8.72 11.39
C THR A 101 9.55 7.80 10.18
N PHE A 102 8.68 6.80 10.13
CA PHE A 102 8.63 5.85 9.01
C PHE A 102 8.31 6.54 7.69
N VAL A 103 7.29 7.41 7.66
CA VAL A 103 6.90 8.16 6.46
C VAL A 103 7.98 9.15 6.06
N SER A 104 8.66 9.80 7.01
CA SER A 104 9.81 10.66 6.70
C SER A 104 10.94 9.87 6.04
N ALA A 105 11.25 8.67 6.54
CA ALA A 105 12.26 7.80 5.95
C ALA A 105 11.87 7.37 4.52
N TYR A 106 10.60 7.06 4.28
CA TYR A 106 10.07 6.83 2.93
C TYR A 106 10.31 8.04 2.02
N LEU A 107 9.92 9.25 2.44
CA LEU A 107 10.13 10.46 1.63
C LEU A 107 11.62 10.72 1.33
N LEU A 108 12.50 10.49 2.31
CA LEU A 108 13.95 10.58 2.12
C LEU A 108 14.45 9.58 1.07
N ARG A 109 13.98 8.32 1.13
CA ARG A 109 14.28 7.28 0.13
C ARG A 109 13.83 7.68 -1.27
N ARG A 110 12.73 8.43 -1.38
CA ARG A 110 12.25 9.02 -2.64
C ARG A 110 13.08 10.22 -3.12
N GLY A 111 14.18 10.54 -2.44
CA GLY A 111 15.09 11.64 -2.76
C GLY A 111 14.61 13.01 -2.29
N LEU A 112 13.55 13.08 -1.48
CA LEU A 112 13.18 14.33 -0.83
C LEU A 112 14.22 14.63 0.26
N GLY A 113 14.67 15.88 0.33
CA GLY A 113 15.49 16.30 1.46
C GLY A 113 14.66 16.36 2.75
N LEU A 114 15.32 16.27 3.92
CA LEU A 114 14.67 16.28 5.24
C LEU A 114 13.71 17.46 5.43
N LYS A 115 14.11 18.67 5.00
CA LYS A 115 13.28 19.87 5.06
C LYS A 115 11.97 19.74 4.26
N LEU A 116 12.03 19.08 3.10
CA LEU A 116 10.84 18.91 2.26
C LEU A 116 9.94 17.81 2.84
N ALA A 117 10.51 16.72 3.36
CA ALA A 117 9.77 15.69 4.08
C ALA A 117 9.01 16.26 5.28
N GLU A 118 9.67 17.10 6.10
CA GLU A 118 9.04 17.82 7.21
C GLU A 118 7.91 18.73 6.73
N LYS A 119 8.10 19.45 5.61
CA LYS A 119 7.08 20.31 5.03
C LYS A 119 5.88 19.51 4.53
N THR A 120 6.10 18.35 3.92
CA THR A 120 5.03 17.44 3.47
C THR A 120 4.21 16.92 4.64
N LEU A 121 4.85 16.66 5.78
CA LEU A 121 4.18 16.22 7.01
C LEU A 121 3.58 17.37 7.81
N LYS A 122 3.91 18.63 7.49
CA LYS A 122 3.41 19.82 8.18
C LYS A 122 1.90 19.95 7.99
N GLY A 123 1.15 19.94 9.09
CA GLY A 123 -0.32 19.93 9.09
C GLY A 123 -0.93 18.54 9.26
N THR A 124 -0.10 17.49 9.18
CA THR A 124 -0.48 16.15 9.63
C THR A 124 -0.13 15.97 11.10
N ARG A 125 -0.73 14.97 11.73
CA ARG A 125 -0.37 14.53 13.07
C ARG A 125 0.95 13.74 13.11
N ALA A 126 1.45 13.25 11.97
CA ALA A 126 2.57 12.33 11.86
C ALA A 126 3.94 13.04 11.84
N GLY A 127 4.28 13.78 12.90
CA GLY A 127 5.60 14.36 13.09
C GLY A 127 6.52 13.47 13.95
N PRO A 128 7.83 13.34 13.63
CA PRO A 128 8.80 12.71 14.54
C PRO A 128 8.85 13.47 15.87
N THR A 129 8.74 12.75 16.98
CA THR A 129 8.57 13.36 18.32
C THR A 129 9.85 13.39 19.13
N ASN A 130 10.76 12.42 18.95
CA ASN A 130 11.90 12.26 19.85
C ASN A 130 13.28 12.31 19.16
N TYR A 131 14.32 12.51 19.98
CA TYR A 131 15.69 12.65 19.51
C TYR A 131 16.19 11.41 18.73
N SER A 132 15.85 10.20 19.18
CA SER A 132 16.24 8.95 18.51
C SER A 132 15.70 8.86 17.08
N GLN A 133 14.44 9.26 16.87
CA GLN A 133 13.79 9.31 15.57
C GLN A 133 14.48 10.33 14.65
N TRP A 134 14.75 11.53 15.15
CA TRP A 134 15.50 12.55 14.41
C TRP A 134 16.92 12.11 14.07
N LYS A 135 17.61 11.43 15.00
CA LYS A 135 18.95 10.88 14.79
C LYS A 135 18.93 9.81 13.70
N LEU A 136 17.93 8.93 13.69
CA LEU A 136 17.75 7.92 12.66
C LEU A 136 17.50 8.58 11.28
N LEU A 137 16.58 9.55 11.17
CA LEU A 137 16.30 10.23 9.91
C LEU A 137 17.52 10.96 9.34
N ARG A 138 18.33 11.59 10.20
CA ARG A 138 19.58 12.23 9.77
C ARG A 138 20.61 11.22 9.27
N ARG A 139 20.72 10.04 9.92
CA ARG A 139 21.60 8.96 9.46
C ARG A 139 21.11 8.39 8.13
N TYR A 140 19.81 8.15 8.02
CA TYR A 140 19.18 7.63 6.81
C TYR A 140 19.32 8.59 5.62
N GLY A 141 19.01 9.86 5.80
CA GLY A 141 19.15 10.87 4.74
C GLY A 141 20.60 11.07 4.26
N LYS A 142 21.60 10.83 5.11
CA LYS A 142 23.02 10.81 4.70
C LYS A 142 23.37 9.61 3.83
N LYS A 143 22.71 8.46 4.07
CA LYS A 143 22.92 7.22 3.31
C LYS A 143 22.30 7.30 1.92
N GLU A 144 21.04 7.73 1.82
CA GLU A 144 20.31 7.79 0.55
C GLU A 144 20.76 8.92 -0.37
N GLY A 145 21.24 10.03 0.20
CA GLY A 145 21.63 11.21 -0.57
C GLY A 145 20.42 11.91 -1.23
N ARG A 146 20.69 12.87 -2.11
CA ARG A 146 19.65 13.60 -2.86
C ARG A 146 19.67 13.15 -4.31
N LEU A 147 18.49 12.97 -4.91
CA LEU A 147 18.38 12.71 -6.34
C LEU A 147 18.99 13.87 -7.15
N THR A 148 19.90 13.53 -8.06
CA THR A 148 20.61 14.47 -8.93
C THR A 148 20.11 14.43 -10.38
N LEU A 149 19.53 13.30 -10.81
CA LEU A 149 19.10 13.06 -12.19
C LEU A 149 17.73 13.65 -12.53
N ALA A 150 16.84 13.76 -11.54
CA ALA A 150 15.49 14.27 -11.72
C ALA A 150 15.00 14.92 -10.43
N GLU A 151 13.98 15.78 -10.54
CA GLU A 151 13.32 16.32 -9.36
C GLU A 151 12.63 15.19 -8.57
N PRO A 152 12.82 15.13 -7.24
CA PRO A 152 12.19 14.13 -6.41
C PRO A 152 10.67 14.29 -6.45
N ARG A 153 9.97 13.20 -6.75
CA ARG A 153 8.51 13.14 -6.72
C ARG A 153 8.05 12.25 -5.59
N ILE A 154 7.04 12.74 -4.87
CA ILE A 154 6.41 12.01 -3.77
C ILE A 154 5.63 10.78 -4.29
N VAL A 155 5.06 10.89 -5.50
CA VAL A 155 4.25 9.84 -6.13
C VAL A 155 5.12 8.95 -7.03
N ASN A 156 5.11 7.64 -6.78
CA ASN A 156 5.84 6.62 -7.53
C ASN A 156 5.04 6.04 -8.72
N ARG A 157 4.34 6.87 -9.49
CA ARG A 157 3.49 6.37 -10.59
C ARG A 157 4.34 6.01 -11.80
N PRO A 158 4.08 4.88 -12.49
CA PRO A 158 4.62 4.68 -13.83
C PRO A 158 4.24 5.85 -14.74
N THR A 159 5.14 6.19 -15.67
CA THR A 159 5.06 7.39 -16.54
C THR A 159 3.80 7.43 -17.40
N VAL A 160 3.13 6.29 -17.60
CA VAL A 160 1.89 6.16 -18.39
C VAL A 160 0.76 5.69 -17.48
N ASP A 161 -0.25 6.53 -17.33
CA ASP A 161 -1.50 6.17 -16.66
C ASP A 161 -2.43 5.47 -17.64
N LEU A 162 -2.62 4.15 -17.48
CA LEU A 162 -3.53 3.37 -18.31
C LEU A 162 -4.96 3.27 -17.75
N SER A 163 -5.23 3.91 -16.60
CA SER A 163 -6.52 3.79 -15.89
C SER A 163 -7.73 4.06 -16.79
N PRO A 164 -7.76 5.11 -17.64
CA PRO A 164 -8.91 5.39 -18.50
C PRO A 164 -9.30 4.23 -19.42
N TRP A 165 -8.31 3.61 -20.08
CA TRP A 165 -8.54 2.47 -20.98
C TRP A 165 -8.93 1.21 -20.22
N THR A 166 -8.32 0.98 -19.05
CA THR A 166 -8.65 -0.19 -18.22
C THR A 166 -10.05 -0.09 -17.62
N GLU A 167 -10.52 1.11 -17.28
CA GLU A 167 -11.87 1.39 -16.77
C GLU A 167 -12.92 1.21 -17.86
N GLU A 168 -12.64 1.69 -19.08
CA GLU A 168 -13.51 1.49 -20.24
C GLU A 168 -13.61 0.00 -20.61
N TYR A 169 -12.47 -0.71 -20.69
CA TYR A 169 -12.45 -2.15 -20.93
C TYR A 169 -13.22 -2.93 -19.85
N THR A 170 -13.01 -2.61 -18.57
CA THR A 170 -13.72 -3.26 -17.47
C THR A 170 -15.23 -3.00 -17.54
N SER A 171 -15.65 -1.82 -17.98
CA SER A 171 -17.06 -1.48 -18.19
C SER A 171 -17.67 -2.30 -19.33
N LEU A 172 -16.95 -2.45 -20.44
CA LEU A 172 -17.36 -3.31 -21.56
C LEU A 172 -17.51 -4.78 -21.12
N VAL A 173 -16.54 -5.31 -20.38
CA VAL A 173 -16.60 -6.69 -19.84
C VAL A 173 -17.86 -6.87 -18.96
N ARG A 174 -18.16 -5.91 -18.08
CA ARG A 174 -19.37 -5.95 -17.22
C ARG A 174 -20.65 -5.94 -18.04
N GLU A 175 -20.69 -5.16 -19.13
CA GLU A 175 -21.84 -5.11 -20.03
C GLU A 175 -22.05 -6.46 -20.74
N VAL A 176 -20.98 -7.06 -21.26
CA VAL A 176 -21.03 -8.38 -21.90
C VAL A 176 -21.49 -9.44 -20.90
N ASP A 177 -20.93 -9.45 -19.68
CA ASP A 177 -21.37 -10.34 -18.60
C ASP A 177 -22.86 -10.19 -18.29
N HIS A 178 -23.36 -8.96 -18.26
CA HIS A 178 -24.78 -8.68 -18.03
C HIS A 178 -25.65 -9.24 -19.16
N ARG A 179 -25.25 -9.06 -20.42
CA ARG A 179 -25.95 -9.60 -21.60
C ARG A 179 -25.97 -11.13 -21.60
N LEU A 180 -24.84 -11.78 -21.29
CA LEU A 180 -24.75 -13.24 -21.19
C LEU A 180 -25.68 -13.78 -20.11
N ARG A 181 -25.70 -13.16 -18.93
CA ARG A 181 -26.60 -13.55 -17.83
C ARG A 181 -28.08 -13.41 -18.21
N ARG A 182 -28.45 -12.36 -18.95
CA ARG A 182 -29.82 -12.19 -19.48
C ARG A 182 -30.20 -13.26 -20.50
N ALA A 183 -29.23 -13.76 -21.27
CA ALA A 183 -29.40 -14.87 -22.20
C ALA A 183 -29.39 -16.25 -21.53
N GLY A 184 -29.26 -16.32 -20.19
CA GLY A 184 -29.18 -17.58 -19.44
C GLY A 184 -27.80 -18.24 -19.44
N ILE A 185 -26.80 -17.63 -20.09
CA ILE A 185 -25.41 -18.12 -20.10
C ILE A 185 -24.72 -17.63 -18.83
N ARG A 186 -24.18 -18.56 -18.03
CA ARG A 186 -23.41 -18.25 -16.83
C ARG A 186 -21.99 -18.79 -16.99
N PRO A 187 -20.96 -17.94 -17.03
CA PRO A 187 -19.59 -18.43 -16.96
C PRO A 187 -19.38 -19.16 -15.62
N GLU A 188 -18.93 -20.42 -15.69
CA GLU A 188 -18.70 -21.29 -14.52
C GLU A 188 -17.22 -21.32 -14.08
N CYS A 189 -16.31 -20.71 -14.84
CA CYS A 189 -14.88 -20.76 -14.53
C CYS A 189 -14.61 -20.06 -13.18
N GLY A 190 -13.97 -20.77 -12.25
CA GLY A 190 -13.76 -20.34 -10.86
C GLY A 190 -14.97 -20.52 -9.92
N ARG A 191 -16.06 -21.15 -10.39
CA ARG A 191 -17.27 -21.49 -9.60
C ARG A 191 -17.56 -22.98 -9.61
N GLY A 192 -16.53 -23.79 -9.34
CA GLY A 192 -16.61 -25.26 -9.31
C GLY A 192 -16.09 -25.96 -10.56
N ARG A 193 -15.68 -25.22 -11.59
CA ARG A 193 -14.86 -25.71 -12.71
C ARG A 193 -13.67 -24.80 -12.94
N ASP A 194 -12.48 -25.37 -13.09
CA ASP A 194 -11.21 -24.68 -13.42
C ASP A 194 -10.59 -25.21 -14.72
N ASP A 195 -11.31 -26.07 -15.45
CA ASP A 195 -10.87 -26.74 -16.67
C ASP A 195 -10.33 -25.72 -17.70
N CYS A 196 -11.03 -24.58 -17.80
CA CYS A 196 -10.70 -23.46 -18.68
C CYS A 196 -9.33 -22.81 -18.38
N CYS A 197 -8.84 -22.93 -17.13
CA CYS A 197 -7.59 -22.32 -16.68
C CYS A 197 -6.34 -23.16 -17.03
N ARG A 198 -6.52 -24.41 -17.48
CA ARG A 198 -5.42 -25.33 -17.82
C ARG A 198 -5.20 -25.47 -19.32
N GLU A 199 -6.10 -24.92 -20.12
CA GLU A 199 -5.97 -24.85 -21.57
C GLU A 199 -5.21 -23.58 -21.97
N PHE A 200 -4.59 -23.61 -23.16
CA PHE A 200 -3.99 -22.41 -23.73
C PHE A 200 -5.09 -21.44 -24.17
N PHE A 201 -4.97 -20.18 -23.75
CA PHE A 201 -5.85 -19.11 -24.18
C PHE A 201 -5.02 -17.90 -24.64
N GLU A 202 -5.57 -17.15 -25.58
CA GLU A 202 -4.97 -15.89 -26.03
C GLU A 202 -5.58 -14.73 -25.25
N LEU A 203 -4.72 -13.83 -24.78
CA LEU A 203 -5.13 -12.54 -24.22
C LEU A 203 -4.70 -11.43 -25.16
N ARG A 204 -5.61 -10.49 -25.44
CA ARG A 204 -5.21 -9.21 -26.03
C ARG A 204 -4.38 -8.43 -25.01
N LEU A 205 -3.58 -7.47 -25.50
CA LEU A 205 -2.72 -6.64 -24.67
C LEU A 205 -3.49 -5.98 -23.51
N ILE A 206 -4.64 -5.36 -23.80
CA ILE A 206 -5.47 -4.71 -22.77
C ILE A 206 -5.96 -5.69 -21.69
N GLU A 207 -6.23 -6.93 -22.06
CA GLU A 207 -6.72 -7.97 -21.14
C GLU A 207 -5.60 -8.43 -20.22
N SER A 208 -4.42 -8.65 -20.79
CA SER A 208 -3.21 -8.99 -20.03
C SER A 208 -2.83 -7.88 -19.04
N ILE A 209 -2.97 -6.62 -19.42
CA ILE A 209 -2.72 -5.46 -18.56
C ILE A 209 -3.76 -5.39 -17.44
N CYS A 210 -5.06 -5.50 -17.76
CA CYS A 210 -6.13 -5.49 -16.75
C CYS A 210 -5.98 -6.63 -15.76
N LEU A 211 -5.67 -7.84 -16.24
CA LEU A 211 -5.45 -9.02 -15.40
C LEU A 211 -4.23 -8.81 -14.50
N SER A 212 -3.10 -8.39 -15.06
CA SER A 212 -1.88 -8.11 -14.30
C SER A 212 -2.10 -7.06 -13.22
N GLN A 213 -2.77 -5.94 -13.53
CA GLN A 213 -3.09 -4.90 -12.55
C GLN A 213 -4.04 -5.41 -11.47
N ALA A 214 -5.05 -6.20 -11.83
CA ALA A 214 -5.99 -6.78 -10.87
C ALA A 214 -5.30 -7.78 -9.94
N MET A 215 -4.44 -8.65 -10.47
CA MET A 215 -3.65 -9.61 -9.69
C MET A 215 -2.69 -8.88 -8.75
N ASN A 216 -1.96 -7.89 -9.25
CA ASN A 216 -1.01 -7.11 -8.47
C ASN A 216 -1.67 -6.33 -7.32
N ARG A 217 -2.91 -5.85 -7.50
CA ARG A 217 -3.66 -5.19 -6.43
C ARG A 217 -4.27 -6.16 -5.42
N ARG A 218 -4.71 -7.34 -5.85
CA ARG A 218 -5.43 -8.30 -5.00
C ARG A 218 -4.52 -9.27 -4.25
N LEU A 219 -3.46 -9.74 -4.89
CA LEU A 219 -2.57 -10.74 -4.31
C LEU A 219 -1.56 -10.06 -3.37
N THR A 220 -1.32 -10.69 -2.23
CA THR A 220 -0.26 -10.27 -1.30
C THR A 220 1.12 -10.49 -1.93
N ARG A 221 2.15 -9.84 -1.39
CA ARG A 221 3.55 -10.09 -1.80
C ARG A 221 3.90 -11.58 -1.69
N SER A 222 3.55 -12.22 -0.57
CA SER A 222 3.81 -13.65 -0.36
C SER A 222 3.14 -14.51 -1.43
N GLN A 223 1.85 -14.28 -1.72
CA GLN A 223 1.12 -15.02 -2.76
C GLN A 223 1.73 -14.85 -4.15
N ARG A 224 2.24 -13.65 -4.48
CA ARG A 224 2.91 -13.43 -5.77
C ARG A 224 4.27 -14.11 -5.83
N HIS A 225 5.02 -14.11 -4.73
CA HIS A 225 6.31 -14.80 -4.66
C HIS A 225 6.16 -16.32 -4.73
N GLU A 226 5.06 -16.89 -4.24
CA GLU A 226 4.77 -18.33 -4.39
C GLU A 226 4.37 -18.73 -5.81
N ALA A 227 3.88 -17.78 -6.61
CA ALA A 227 3.40 -18.01 -7.97
C ALA A 227 4.48 -17.85 -9.06
N ILE A 228 5.68 -17.36 -8.69
CA ILE A 228 6.82 -17.10 -9.59
C ILE A 228 7.92 -18.13 -9.30
#